data_AF-A0A5N9BS49-F1
#
_entry.id   AF-A0A5N9BS49-F1
#
_cell.length_a   1.000
_cell.length_b   1.000
_cell.length_c   1.000
_cell.angle_alpha   90.00
_cell.angle_beta   90.00
_cell.angle_gamma   90.00
#
_symmetry.space_group_name_H-M   'P 1'
#
loop_
_entity.id
_entity.type
_entity.pdbx_description
1 polymer ?
#
loop_
_entity_poly.entity_id
_entity_poly.type
_entity_poly.pdbx_seq_one_letter_code
_entity_poly.pdbx_strand_id
1 'polypeptide(L)' 'MVPQPEPEIVEEIKAANQRFYDAFSDLDIAGMDRVWETSDRAMCVHPGWAPL' A
#
# COMPACT_ATOMS: atom_id res chain seq x y z
N MET A 1 13.95 -7.21 -21.57
CA MET A 1 12.69 -7.83 -21.10
C MET A 1 12.74 -7.79 -19.59
N VAL A 2 11.82 -7.09 -18.94
CA VAL A 2 11.75 -7.08 -17.47
C VAL A 2 11.13 -8.42 -17.04
N PRO A 3 11.83 -9.23 -16.21
CA PRO A 3 11.25 -10.46 -15.69
C PRO A 3 9.94 -10.16 -14.98
N GLN A 4 8.91 -10.96 -15.25
CA GLN A 4 7.68 -10.85 -14.47
C GLN A 4 7.91 -11.46 -13.08
N PRO A 5 7.32 -10.89 -12.02
CA PRO A 5 7.37 -11.50 -10.71
C PRO A 5 6.70 -12.86 -10.72
N GLU A 6 7.18 -13.76 -9.85
CA GLU A 6 6.56 -15.07 -9.67
C GLU A 6 5.10 -14.92 -9.21
N PRO A 7 4.19 -15.84 -9.59
CA PRO A 7 2.76 -15.72 -9.27
C PRO A 7 2.47 -15.59 -7.77
N GLU A 8 3.26 -16.25 -6.92
CA GLU A 8 3.11 -16.18 -5.46
C GLU A 8 3.34 -14.76 -4.93
N ILE A 9 4.39 -14.07 -5.42
CA ILE A 9 4.69 -12.68 -5.07
C ILE A 9 3.53 -11.76 -5.50
N VAL A 10 2.93 -12.01 -6.66
CA VAL A 10 1.77 -11.24 -7.13
C VAL A 10 0.59 -11.38 -6.19
N GLU A 11 0.29 -12.58 -5.71
CA GLU A 11 -0.81 -12.80 -4.77
C GLU A 11 -0.52 -12.18 -3.39
N GLU A 12 0.71 -12.23 -2.91
CA GLU A 12 1.10 -11.54 -1.67
C GLU A 12 0.93 -10.01 -1.76
N ILE A 13 1.31 -9.41 -2.89
CA ILE A 13 1.14 -7.98 -3.15
C ILE A 13 -0.35 -7.62 -3.20
N LYS A 14 -1.19 -8.43 -3.87
CA LYS A 14 -2.65 -8.22 -3.88
C LYS A 14 -3.24 -8.28 -2.48
N ALA A 15 -2.82 -9.24 -1.66
CA ALA A 15 -3.28 -9.35 -0.28
C ALA A 15 -2.85 -8.14 0.55
N ALA A 16 -1.65 -7.58 0.33
CA ALA A 16 -1.22 -6.34 0.97
C ALA A 16 -2.05 -5.13 0.52
N ASN A 17 -2.34 -5.02 -0.77
CA ASN A 17 -3.21 -3.98 -1.32
C ASN A 17 -4.63 -4.05 -0.74
N GLN A 18 -5.18 -5.26 -0.58
CA GLN A 18 -6.50 -5.43 0.04
C GLN A 18 -6.52 -4.92 1.48
N ARG A 19 -5.49 -5.27 2.29
CA ARG A 19 -5.36 -4.77 3.68
C ARG A 19 -5.31 -3.24 3.76
N PHE A 20 -4.68 -2.57 2.79
CA PHE A 20 -4.67 -1.11 2.72
C PHE A 20 -6.08 -0.56 2.53
N TYR A 21 -6.85 -1.09 1.57
CA TYR A 21 -8.20 -0.59 1.29
C TYR A 21 -9.19 -0.93 2.40
N ASP A 22 -9.06 -2.10 3.04
CA ASP A 22 -9.88 -2.48 4.20
C ASP A 22 -9.65 -1.51 5.37
N ALA A 23 -8.39 -1.25 5.72
CA ALA A 23 -8.05 -0.30 6.79
C ALA A 23 -8.54 1.13 6.47
N PHE A 24 -8.45 1.53 5.20
CA PHE A 24 -8.94 2.84 4.74
C PHE A 24 -10.47 2.94 4.84
N SER A 25 -11.22 1.94 4.39
CA SER A 25 -12.68 1.96 4.43
C SER A 25 -13.25 1.93 5.84
N ASP A 26 -12.56 1.25 6.75
CA ASP A 26 -13.02 1.04 8.13
C ASP A 26 -12.58 2.17 9.07
N LEU A 27 -11.87 3.18 8.56
CA LEU A 27 -11.23 4.24 9.35
C LEU A 27 -10.27 3.69 10.43
N ASP A 28 -9.65 2.53 10.17
CA ASP A 28 -8.71 1.89 11.09
C ASP A 28 -7.32 2.54 10.97
N ILE A 29 -7.08 3.55 11.81
CA ILE A 29 -5.80 4.25 11.87
C ILE A 29 -4.65 3.32 12.30
N ALA A 30 -4.89 2.39 13.21
CA ALA A 30 -3.86 1.45 13.65
C ALA A 30 -3.53 0.42 12.55
N GLY A 31 -4.52 0.04 11.74
CA GLY A 31 -4.35 -0.74 10.52
C GLY A 31 -3.55 0.02 9.48
N MET A 32 -3.87 1.29 9.26
CA MET A 32 -3.16 2.15 8.31
C MET A 32 -1.68 2.32 8.68
N ASP A 33 -1.36 2.53 9.96
CA ASP A 33 0.02 2.62 10.46
C ASP A 33 0.83 1.35 10.14
N ARG A 34 0.21 0.17 10.23
CA ARG A 34 0.87 -1.13 9.97
C ARG A 34 1.15 -1.40 8.49
N VAL A 35 0.38 -0.83 7.56
CA VAL A 35 0.52 -1.14 6.12
C VAL A 35 1.49 -0.20 5.39
N TRP A 36 1.87 0.91 6.00
CA TRP A 36 2.84 1.86 5.44
C TRP A 36 4.26 1.59 5.90
N GLU A 37 5.23 1.80 4.99
CA GLU A 37 6.64 1.91 5.37
C GLU A 37 6.84 3.20 6.18
N THR A 38 7.57 3.11 7.29
CA THR A 38 7.78 4.24 8.22
C THR A 38 9.02 5.08 7.94
N SER A 39 9.71 4.82 6.83
CA SER A 39 10.86 5.62 6.40
C SER A 39 10.46 6.75 5.46
N ASP A 40 11.36 7.72 5.31
CA ASP A 40 11.28 8.89 4.44
C ASP A 40 11.24 8.54 2.94
N ARG A 41 11.29 7.24 2.60
CA ARG A 41 11.16 6.73 1.22
C ARG A 41 9.71 6.60 0.78
N ALA A 42 8.77 6.50 1.72
CA ALA A 42 7.35 6.44 1.41
C ALA A 42 6.81 7.84 1.12
N MET A 43 5.97 7.97 0.09
CA MET A 43 5.31 9.22 -0.28
C MET A 43 3.84 8.95 -0.60
N CYS A 44 2.96 9.90 -0.30
CA CYS A 44 1.54 9.80 -0.61
C CYS A 44 1.06 10.97 -1.47
N VAL A 45 0.33 10.67 -2.55
CA VAL A 45 -0.28 11.68 -3.42
C VAL A 45 -1.77 11.42 -3.50
N HIS A 46 -2.56 12.34 -2.93
CA HIS A 46 -4.01 12.29 -3.06
C HIS A 46 -4.49 13.00 -4.33
N PRO A 47 -5.63 12.59 -4.90
CA PRO A 47 -6.19 13.25 -6.07
C PRO A 47 -6.34 14.77 -5.85
N GLY A 48 -5.67 15.56 -6.69
CA GLY A 48 -5.71 17.02 -6.65
C GLY A 48 -4.76 17.69 -5.64
N TRP A 49 -3.93 16.93 -4.92
CA TRP A 49 -2.98 17.45 -3.93
C TRP A 49 -1.54 17.30 -4.42
N ALA A 50 -0.64 18.18 -3.97
CA ALA A 50 0.80 17.95 -4.11
C ALA A 50 1.21 16.76 -3.22
N PRO A 51 2.30 16.03 -3.55
CA PRO A 51 2.82 14.96 -2.70
C PRO A 51 3.07 15.44 -1.27
N LEU A 52 2.70 14.61 -0.29
CA LEU A 52 3.05 14.76 1.12
C LEU A 52 4.33 13.98 1.44
#